data_AF-A0A957GNY8-F1
#
_entry.id   AF-A0A957GNY8-F1
#
_cell.length_a   1.000
_cell.length_b   1.000
_cell.length_c   1.000
_cell.angle_alpha   90.00
_cell.angle_beta   90.00
_cell.angle_gamma   90.00
#
_symmetry.space_group_name_H-M   'P 1'
#
loop_
_entity.id
_entity.type
_entity.pdbx_description
1 polymer ?
#
loop_
_entity_poly.entity_id
_entity_poly.type
_entity_poly.pdbx_seq_one_letter_code
_entity_poly.pdbx_strand_id
1 'polypeptide(L)'
;MSFTKGLLAIIGIHLVGVLLVLGVTLGLSWVITRLTGLLWSETAVLLLICLVWAIALQKIFTGGFGVMLFLWAISTLLGFGGGWLLSRWLSFPFFHAGLLPVGAAFAFMYYFFADFKEVREGIEEGDWLDDEDEMPIPRSRFIRTESEQTGEAIFRYIVANAICRRINAAPEVRGSMDGTEVQELSIRLTDAAVSILRRKPVHTQRYQVTVSGLRKVFDKMGQQPYDADILEVAVSAVNTELMLDMELEDIARNRRWSTRLME
;
A
#
# COMPACT_ATOMS: atom_id res chain seq x y z
N MET A 1 2.23 17.57 -17.30
CA MET A 1 2.78 16.45 -18.10
C MET A 1 1.85 15.26 -17.90
N SER A 2 1.19 14.74 -18.94
CA SER A 2 0.08 13.77 -18.72
C SER A 2 0.59 12.47 -18.12
N PHE A 3 -0.12 11.97 -17.11
CA PHE A 3 0.15 10.70 -16.40
C PHE A 3 0.44 9.53 -17.36
N THR A 4 -0.26 9.49 -18.49
CA THR A 4 -0.08 8.52 -19.57
C THR A 4 1.33 8.52 -20.19
N LYS A 5 1.98 9.68 -20.32
CA LYS A 5 3.35 9.76 -20.85
C LYS A 5 4.39 9.29 -19.84
N GLY A 6 4.16 9.53 -18.55
CA GLY A 6 5.01 9.00 -17.47
C GLY A 6 4.94 7.48 -17.38
N LEU A 7 3.72 6.92 -17.45
CA LEU A 7 3.50 5.48 -17.41
C LEU A 7 4.15 4.75 -18.60
N LEU A 8 4.00 5.28 -19.82
CA LEU A 8 4.64 4.72 -21.02
C LEU A 8 6.17 4.76 -20.96
N ALA A 9 6.75 5.81 -20.39
CA ALA A 9 8.20 5.91 -20.21
C ALA A 9 8.73 4.87 -19.22
N ILE A 10 8.00 4.65 -18.11
CA ILE A 10 8.34 3.62 -17.12
C ILE A 10 8.26 2.23 -17.76
N ILE A 11 7.17 1.94 -18.47
CA ILE A 11 7.00 0.66 -19.19
C ILE A 11 8.13 0.44 -20.20
N GLY A 12 8.48 1.47 -20.99
CA GLY A 12 9.56 1.38 -21.97
C GLY A 12 10.92 1.08 -21.36
N ILE A 13 11.28 1.77 -20.27
CA ILE A 13 12.54 1.52 -19.54
C ILE A 13 12.57 0.09 -18.97
N HIS A 14 11.44 -0.39 -18.46
CA HIS A 14 11.34 -1.74 -17.89
C HIS A 14 11.43 -2.81 -18.98
N LEU A 15 10.79 -2.59 -20.13
CA LEU A 15 10.86 -3.49 -21.28
C LEU A 15 12.29 -3.65 -21.79
N VAL A 16 13.03 -2.54 -21.89
CA VAL A 16 14.45 -2.55 -22.30
C VAL A 16 15.31 -3.28 -21.26
N GLY A 17 15.08 -3.05 -19.96
CA GLY A 17 15.77 -3.76 -18.89
C GLY A 17 15.53 -5.27 -18.94
N VAL A 18 14.28 -5.70 -19.15
CA VAL A 18 13.89 -7.11 -19.28
C VAL A 18 14.55 -7.76 -20.49
N LEU A 19 14.53 -7.09 -21.66
CA LEU A 19 15.14 -7.61 -22.89
C LEU A 19 16.66 -7.73 -22.78
N LEU A 20 17.32 -6.75 -22.17
CA LEU A 20 18.77 -6.74 -22.04
C LEU A 20 19.24 -7.85 -21.09
N VAL A 21 18.53 -8.05 -19.98
CA VAL A 21 18.86 -9.15 -19.07
C VAL A 21 18.53 -10.50 -19.67
N LEU A 22 17.39 -10.66 -20.37
CA LEU A 22 17.06 -11.91 -21.09
C LEU A 22 18.18 -12.28 -22.06
N GLY A 23 18.66 -11.32 -22.86
CA GLY A 23 19.79 -11.53 -23.77
C GLY A 23 21.07 -11.97 -23.04
N VAL A 24 21.39 -11.34 -21.91
CA VAL A 24 22.56 -11.71 -21.09
C VAL A 24 22.40 -13.10 -20.48
N THR A 25 21.23 -13.46 -19.95
CA THR A 25 20.96 -14.79 -19.38
C THR A 25 20.97 -15.90 -20.41
N LEU A 26 20.40 -15.67 -21.60
CA LEU A 26 20.44 -16.64 -22.69
C LEU A 26 21.87 -16.82 -23.20
N GLY A 27 22.64 -15.74 -23.30
CA GLY A 27 24.06 -15.78 -23.64
C GLY A 27 24.89 -16.55 -22.61
N LEU A 28 24.70 -16.27 -21.31
CA LEU A 28 25.37 -16.98 -20.22
C LEU A 28 24.98 -18.46 -20.16
N SER A 29 23.69 -18.77 -20.32
CA SER A 29 23.23 -20.16 -20.38
C SER A 29 23.90 -20.90 -21.54
N TRP A 30 23.97 -20.30 -22.73
CA TRP A 30 24.63 -20.88 -23.89
C TRP A 30 26.13 -21.12 -23.65
N VAL A 31 26.83 -20.14 -23.06
CA VAL A 31 28.26 -20.24 -22.72
C VAL A 31 28.51 -21.33 -21.68
N ILE A 32 27.70 -21.41 -20.63
CA ILE A 32 27.84 -22.41 -19.55
C ILE A 32 27.59 -23.83 -20.08
N THR A 33 26.55 -24.03 -20.91
CA THR A 33 26.27 -25.32 -21.54
C THR A 33 27.43 -25.77 -22.43
N ARG A 34 28.07 -24.85 -23.16
CA ARG A 34 29.24 -25.16 -23.98
C ARG A 34 30.50 -25.45 -23.17
N LEU A 35 30.73 -24.72 -22.08
CA LEU A 35 31.97 -24.81 -21.31
C LEU A 35 32.01 -26.01 -20.37
N THR A 36 30.87 -26.40 -19.79
CA THR A 36 30.85 -27.41 -18.72
C THR A 36 30.63 -28.83 -19.23
N GLY A 37 30.10 -29.01 -20.45
CA GLY A 37 29.72 -30.33 -20.99
C GLY A 37 28.66 -31.07 -20.15
N LEU A 38 28.23 -30.46 -19.04
CA LEU A 38 27.22 -30.95 -18.14
C LEU A 38 25.88 -30.46 -18.67
N LEU A 39 25.02 -31.42 -19.03
CA LEU A 39 23.57 -31.24 -19.08
C LEU A 39 23.07 -30.94 -17.66
N TRP A 40 23.39 -29.78 -17.11
CA TRP A 40 22.41 -29.13 -16.25
C TRP A 40 21.18 -28.98 -17.14
N SER A 41 20.09 -29.64 -16.76
CA SER A 41 18.86 -29.52 -17.54
C SER A 41 18.57 -28.02 -17.64
N GLU A 42 18.33 -27.53 -18.85
CA GLU A 42 18.09 -26.10 -19.12
C GLU A 42 17.07 -25.50 -18.14
N THR A 43 16.18 -26.35 -17.62
CA THR A 43 15.28 -26.08 -16.51
C THR A 43 15.94 -25.63 -15.20
N ALA A 44 17.02 -26.27 -14.73
CA ALA A 44 17.68 -25.89 -13.48
C ALA A 44 18.33 -24.50 -13.57
N VAL A 45 18.88 -24.15 -14.73
CA VAL A 45 19.42 -22.81 -15.00
C VAL A 45 18.29 -21.77 -15.05
N LEU A 46 17.18 -22.09 -15.72
CA LEU A 46 16.00 -21.22 -15.77
C LEU A 46 15.36 -21.01 -14.39
N LEU A 47 15.23 -22.06 -13.57
CA LEU A 47 14.68 -21.99 -12.22
C LEU A 47 15.57 -21.13 -11.30
N LEU A 48 16.90 -21.25 -11.42
CA LEU A 48 17.85 -20.42 -10.67
C LEU A 48 17.74 -18.94 -11.08
N ILE A 49 17.64 -18.66 -12.38
CA ILE A 49 17.46 -17.29 -12.90
C ILE A 49 16.15 -16.69 -12.39
N CYS A 50 15.04 -17.43 -12.46
CA CYS A 50 13.74 -16.96 -11.97
C CYS A 50 13.76 -16.72 -10.45
N LEU A 51 14.45 -17.55 -9.67
CA LEU A 51 14.59 -17.38 -8.21
C LEU A 51 15.40 -16.13 -7.86
N VAL A 52 16.52 -15.90 -8.54
CA VAL A 52 17.34 -14.69 -8.36
C VAL A 52 16.54 -13.43 -8.69
N TRP A 53 15.73 -13.47 -9.75
CA TRP A 53 14.82 -12.39 -10.12
C TRP A 53 13.72 -12.13 -9.09
N ALA A 54 13.10 -13.18 -8.54
CA ALA A 54 12.08 -13.03 -7.51
C ALA A 54 12.64 -12.32 -6.26
N ILE A 55 13.86 -12.68 -5.85
CA ILE A 55 14.56 -12.05 -4.71
C ILE A 55 14.95 -10.60 -5.03
N ALA A 56 15.43 -10.33 -6.25
CA ALA A 56 15.79 -8.97 -6.68
C ALA A 56 14.57 -8.04 -6.76
N LEU A 57 13.45 -8.53 -7.33
CA LEU A 57 12.19 -7.79 -7.41
C LEU A 57 11.61 -7.50 -6.02
N GLN A 58 11.67 -8.46 -5.09
CA GLN A 58 11.23 -8.26 -3.70
C GLN A 58 11.98 -7.11 -3.01
N LYS A 59 13.28 -6.94 -3.29
CA LYS A 59 14.10 -5.87 -2.68
C LYS A 59 13.85 -4.49 -3.30
N ILE A 60 13.49 -4.45 -4.59
CA ILE A 60 13.22 -3.20 -5.32
C ILE A 60 11.80 -2.68 -5.00
N PHE A 61 10.85 -3.57 -4.75
CA PHE A 61 9.46 -3.23 -4.46
C PHE A 61 9.13 -3.48 -2.98
N THR A 62 9.46 -2.52 -2.11
CA THR A 62 9.00 -2.54 -0.71
C THR A 62 7.54 -2.11 -0.63
N GLY A 63 6.61 -3.07 -0.53
CA GLY A 63 5.16 -2.83 -0.40
C GLY A 63 4.32 -4.02 -0.88
N GLY A 64 2.99 -3.90 -0.85
CA GLY A 64 2.05 -4.96 -1.29
C GLY A 64 2.30 -5.42 -2.74
N PHE A 65 2.73 -4.51 -3.61
CA PHE A 65 3.07 -4.80 -5.00
C PHE A 65 4.28 -5.73 -5.16
N GLY A 66 5.28 -5.64 -4.28
CA GLY A 66 6.45 -6.53 -4.31
C GLY A 66 6.11 -7.95 -3.88
N VAL A 67 5.22 -8.11 -2.89
CA VAL A 67 4.69 -9.41 -2.48
C VAL A 67 3.90 -10.05 -3.62
N MET A 68 3.08 -9.27 -4.34
CA MET A 68 2.33 -9.75 -5.50
C MET A 68 3.25 -10.26 -6.62
N LEU A 69 4.27 -9.48 -7.00
CA LEU A 69 5.24 -9.89 -8.02
C LEU A 69 6.05 -11.13 -7.62
N PHE A 70 6.40 -11.25 -6.34
CA PHE A 70 7.10 -12.41 -5.80
C PHE A 70 6.23 -13.67 -5.86
N LEU A 71 4.96 -13.58 -5.46
CA LEU A 71 4.01 -14.70 -5.54
C LEU A 71 3.75 -15.11 -6.99
N TRP A 72 3.61 -14.14 -7.90
CA TRP A 72 3.47 -14.43 -9.33
C TRP A 72 4.70 -15.14 -9.90
N ALA A 73 5.90 -14.70 -9.53
CA ALA A 73 7.15 -15.34 -9.94
C ALA A 73 7.21 -16.78 -9.44
N ILE A 74 6.91 -17.04 -8.16
CA ILE A 74 6.86 -18.40 -7.59
C ILE A 74 5.84 -19.28 -8.31
N SER A 75 4.61 -18.79 -8.52
CA SER A 75 3.56 -19.54 -9.20
C SER A 75 3.96 -19.93 -10.63
N THR A 76 4.63 -19.02 -11.34
CA THR A 76 5.15 -19.29 -12.69
C THR A 76 6.26 -20.34 -12.64
N LEU A 77 7.17 -20.24 -11.67
CA LEU A 77 8.31 -21.13 -11.47
C LEU A 77 7.87 -22.56 -11.10
N LEU A 78 6.91 -22.68 -10.17
CA LEU A 78 6.24 -23.93 -9.84
C LEU A 78 5.42 -24.48 -11.01
N GLY A 79 4.84 -23.60 -11.81
CA GLY A 79 4.12 -23.94 -13.02
C GLY A 79 4.98 -24.62 -14.07
N PHE A 80 6.09 -23.98 -14.45
CA PHE A 80 7.04 -24.55 -15.40
C PHE A 80 7.72 -25.81 -14.84
N GLY A 81 8.06 -25.82 -13.55
CA GLY A 81 8.63 -27.00 -12.89
C GLY A 81 7.66 -28.18 -12.84
N GLY A 82 6.41 -27.93 -12.46
CA GLY A 82 5.34 -28.93 -12.42
C GLY A 82 4.94 -29.42 -13.82
N GLY A 83 4.85 -28.54 -14.80
CA GLY A 83 4.60 -28.89 -16.19
C GLY A 83 5.71 -29.76 -16.78
N TRP A 84 6.97 -29.48 -16.45
CA TRP A 84 8.10 -30.34 -16.80
C TRP A 84 7.99 -31.72 -16.16
N LEU A 85 7.63 -31.78 -14.87
CA LEU A 85 7.47 -33.05 -14.16
C LEU A 85 6.32 -33.88 -14.73
N LEU A 86 5.18 -33.24 -15.03
CA LEU A 86 4.01 -33.89 -15.64
C LEU A 86 4.31 -34.42 -17.04
N SER A 87 5.11 -33.69 -17.83
CA SER A 87 5.52 -34.15 -19.17
C SER A 87 6.36 -35.43 -19.16
N ARG A 88 6.92 -35.84 -18.02
CA ARG A 88 7.63 -37.11 -17.86
C ARG A 88 6.71 -38.32 -17.71
N TRP A 89 5.50 -38.10 -17.21
CA TRP A 89 4.56 -39.17 -16.86
C TRP A 89 3.33 -39.21 -17.76
N LEU A 90 2.96 -38.06 -18.32
CA LEU A 90 1.84 -37.92 -19.23
C LEU A 90 2.37 -37.56 -20.62
N SER A 91 1.86 -38.20 -21.66
CA SER A 91 2.22 -37.95 -23.07
C SER A 91 1.65 -36.62 -23.60
N PHE A 92 1.72 -35.56 -22.79
CA PHE A 92 1.31 -34.23 -23.18
C PHE A 92 2.49 -33.44 -23.72
N PRO A 93 2.32 -32.65 -24.78
CA PRO A 93 3.34 -31.72 -25.23
C PRO A 93 3.65 -30.73 -24.11
N PHE A 94 4.94 -30.49 -23.83
CA PHE A 94 5.44 -29.57 -22.79
C PHE A 94 4.71 -28.21 -22.76
N PHE A 95 4.34 -27.74 -23.95
CA PHE A 95 3.56 -26.53 -24.17
C PHE A 95 2.21 -26.50 -23.44
N HIS A 96 1.46 -27.61 -23.46
CA HIS A 96 0.14 -27.70 -22.81
C HIS A 96 0.27 -27.80 -21.29
N ALA A 97 1.30 -28.51 -20.81
CA ALA A 97 1.59 -28.65 -19.40
C ALA A 97 2.07 -27.34 -18.76
N GLY A 98 2.77 -26.48 -19.50
CA GLY A 98 3.16 -25.13 -19.06
C GLY A 98 2.04 -24.09 -19.16
N LEU A 99 1.08 -24.28 -20.06
CA LEU A 99 -0.07 -23.36 -20.24
C LEU A 99 -1.05 -23.39 -19.06
N LEU A 100 -1.26 -24.56 -18.45
CA LEU A 100 -2.15 -24.73 -17.31
C LEU A 100 -1.80 -23.81 -16.11
N PRO A 101 -0.56 -23.80 -15.61
CA PRO A 101 -0.20 -22.93 -14.49
C PRO A 101 -0.08 -21.46 -14.87
N VAL A 102 0.24 -21.13 -16.12
CA VAL A 102 0.16 -19.74 -16.60
C VAL A 102 -1.30 -19.28 -16.61
N GLY A 103 -2.22 -20.09 -17.14
CA GLY A 103 -3.66 -19.83 -17.10
C GLY A 103 -4.20 -19.74 -15.66
N ALA A 104 -3.76 -20.62 -14.77
CA ALA A 104 -4.10 -20.56 -13.35
C ALA A 104 -3.56 -19.30 -12.67
N ALA A 105 -2.35 -18.85 -13.02
CA ALA A 105 -1.78 -17.60 -12.51
C ALA A 105 -2.53 -16.38 -13.04
N PHE A 106 -2.96 -16.37 -14.31
CA PHE A 106 -3.81 -15.32 -14.87
C PHE A 106 -5.19 -15.31 -14.24
N ALA A 107 -5.81 -16.47 -14.03
CA ALA A 107 -7.09 -16.60 -13.34
C ALA A 107 -6.96 -16.13 -11.89
N PHE A 108 -5.92 -16.55 -11.18
CA PHE A 108 -5.64 -16.10 -9.82
C PHE A 108 -5.39 -14.58 -9.77
N MET A 109 -4.60 -14.02 -10.69
CA MET A 109 -4.46 -12.57 -10.81
C MET A 109 -5.80 -11.90 -11.07
N TYR A 110 -6.60 -12.43 -12.00
CA TYR A 110 -7.90 -11.87 -12.33
C TYR A 110 -8.84 -11.87 -11.13
N TYR A 111 -8.95 -12.99 -10.41
CA TYR A 111 -9.73 -13.08 -9.18
C TYR A 111 -9.17 -12.18 -8.08
N PHE A 112 -7.85 -12.15 -7.90
CA PHE A 112 -7.21 -11.27 -6.92
C PHE A 112 -7.42 -9.80 -7.25
N PHE A 113 -7.33 -9.40 -8.52
CA PHE A 113 -7.62 -8.04 -8.97
C PHE A 113 -9.10 -7.73 -8.98
N ALA A 114 -9.98 -8.70 -9.21
CA ALA A 114 -11.43 -8.54 -9.08
C ALA A 114 -11.82 -8.34 -7.62
N ASP A 115 -11.29 -9.15 -6.69
CA ASP A 115 -11.45 -8.97 -5.26
C ASP A 115 -10.83 -7.65 -4.79
N PHE A 116 -9.66 -7.26 -5.31
CA PHE A 116 -9.08 -5.93 -5.02
C PHE A 116 -9.90 -4.79 -5.62
N LYS A 117 -10.51 -5.00 -6.80
CA LYS A 117 -11.39 -4.03 -7.44
C LYS A 117 -12.72 -3.97 -6.70
N GLU A 118 -13.23 -5.04 -6.13
CA GLU A 118 -14.44 -5.08 -5.31
C GLU A 118 -14.18 -4.56 -3.89
N VAL A 119 -12.97 -4.73 -3.34
CA VAL A 119 -12.54 -4.02 -2.13
C VAL A 119 -12.32 -2.54 -2.42
N ARG A 120 -11.76 -2.19 -3.58
CA ARG A 120 -11.55 -0.79 -3.98
C ARG A 120 -12.84 -0.10 -4.40
N GLU A 121 -13.76 -0.77 -5.08
CA GLU A 121 -15.10 -0.31 -5.44
C GLU A 121 -16.04 -0.41 -4.22
N GLY A 122 -15.82 -1.33 -3.27
CA GLY A 122 -16.44 -1.24 -1.93
C GLY A 122 -15.92 -0.06 -1.11
N ILE A 123 -14.76 0.51 -1.47
CA ILE A 123 -14.17 1.73 -0.89
C ILE A 123 -14.51 2.99 -1.73
N GLU A 124 -14.71 2.88 -3.05
CA GLU A 124 -14.97 3.99 -4.00
C GLU A 124 -16.46 4.13 -4.42
N GLU A 125 -17.24 3.05 -4.43
CA GLU A 125 -18.71 2.95 -4.60
C GLU A 125 -19.40 2.47 -3.31
N GLY A 126 -18.73 2.59 -2.17
CA GLY A 126 -19.47 2.80 -0.94
C GLY A 126 -20.18 4.14 -1.09
N ASP A 127 -21.48 4.07 -1.23
CA ASP A 127 -22.45 5.16 -1.11
C ASP A 127 -22.41 5.74 0.33
N TRP A 128 -21.21 6.11 0.81
CA TRP A 128 -20.93 6.73 2.10
C TRP A 128 -21.37 8.20 2.15
N LEU A 129 -22.18 8.64 1.19
CA LEU A 129 -22.73 9.98 1.15
C LEU A 129 -24.14 10.07 1.77
N ASP A 130 -24.76 8.94 2.14
CA ASP A 130 -26.10 8.88 2.74
C ASP A 130 -26.17 8.09 4.07
N ASP A 131 -25.06 7.94 4.81
CA ASP A 131 -25.17 7.72 6.25
C ASP A 131 -25.55 9.08 6.91
N GLU A 132 -26.81 9.48 6.74
CA GLU A 132 -27.42 10.69 7.32
C GLU A 132 -27.32 10.75 8.87
N ASP A 133 -26.87 9.66 9.52
CA ASP A 133 -26.67 9.53 10.96
C ASP A 133 -25.22 9.79 11.44
N GLU A 134 -24.24 9.92 10.53
CA GLU A 134 -22.93 10.41 10.92
C GLU A 134 -22.98 11.93 11.05
N MET A 135 -22.64 12.48 12.22
CA MET A 135 -22.41 13.92 12.38
C MET A 135 -20.93 14.23 12.06
N PRO A 136 -20.55 14.47 10.79
CA PRO A 136 -19.17 14.82 10.46
C PRO A 136 -18.82 16.15 11.11
N ILE A 137 -17.53 16.30 11.45
CA ILE A 137 -17.01 17.59 11.91
C ILE A 137 -17.07 18.54 10.71
N PRO A 138 -17.81 19.66 10.80
CA PRO A 138 -18.02 20.51 9.65
C PRO A 138 -16.70 21.14 9.20
N ARG A 139 -16.49 21.21 7.88
CA ARG A 139 -15.26 21.74 7.27
C ARG A 139 -14.89 23.13 7.78
N SER A 140 -15.89 23.96 8.12
CA SER A 140 -15.74 25.30 8.70
C SER A 140 -14.98 25.34 10.04
N ARG A 141 -14.84 24.20 10.74
CA ARG A 141 -14.00 24.07 11.95
C ARG A 141 -12.51 24.13 11.63
N PHE A 142 -12.11 23.78 10.41
CA PHE A 142 -10.71 23.75 9.97
C PHE A 142 -10.40 24.78 8.90
N ILE A 143 -11.34 25.05 7.99
CA ILE A 143 -11.17 25.94 6.84
C ILE A 143 -12.40 26.85 6.75
N ARG A 144 -12.26 28.14 7.07
CA ARG A 144 -13.37 29.11 6.97
C ARG A 144 -13.37 29.85 5.65
N THR A 145 -12.19 30.07 5.08
CA THR A 145 -12.02 30.78 3.81
C THR A 145 -11.07 30.01 2.89
N GLU A 146 -11.14 30.24 1.57
CA GLU A 146 -10.27 29.56 0.60
C GLU A 146 -8.78 29.82 0.86
N SER A 147 -8.43 30.98 1.43
CA SER A 147 -7.04 31.35 1.72
C SER A 147 -6.43 30.55 2.88
N GLU A 148 -7.25 29.91 3.71
CA GLU A 148 -6.88 29.04 4.83
C GLU A 148 -6.72 27.56 4.42
N GLN A 149 -7.01 27.22 3.16
CA GLN A 149 -6.90 25.87 2.62
C GLN A 149 -5.42 25.47 2.42
N THR A 150 -4.79 25.12 3.53
CA THR A 150 -3.42 24.62 3.60
C THR A 150 -3.41 23.10 3.70
N GLY A 151 -2.28 22.46 3.37
CA GLY A 151 -2.08 21.03 3.56
C GLY A 151 -2.37 20.59 5.01
N GLU A 152 -1.98 21.38 6.01
CA GLU A 152 -2.29 21.09 7.42
C GLU A 152 -3.78 21.16 7.73
N ALA A 153 -4.51 22.15 7.19
CA ALA A 153 -5.95 22.28 7.44
C ALA A 153 -6.74 21.12 6.80
N ILE A 154 -6.35 20.70 5.59
CA ILE A 154 -6.94 19.54 4.92
C ILE A 154 -6.60 18.25 5.66
N PHE A 155 -5.33 18.07 6.03
CA PHE A 155 -4.89 16.91 6.80
C PHE A 155 -5.69 16.78 8.10
N ARG A 156 -5.83 17.87 8.86
CA ARG A 156 -6.60 17.88 10.11
C ARG A 156 -8.06 17.56 9.87
N TYR A 157 -8.69 18.12 8.83
CA TYR A 157 -10.09 17.84 8.50
C TYR A 157 -10.33 16.37 8.19
N ILE A 158 -9.51 15.76 7.32
CA ILE A 158 -9.68 14.36 6.91
C ILE A 158 -9.45 13.42 8.10
N VAL A 159 -8.33 13.59 8.80
CA VAL A 159 -7.96 12.72 9.93
C VAL A 159 -8.94 12.85 11.09
N ALA A 160 -9.41 14.06 11.42
CA ALA A 160 -10.37 14.24 12.51
C ALA A 160 -11.71 13.57 12.20
N ASN A 161 -12.19 13.65 10.95
CA ASN A 161 -13.40 12.94 10.54
C ASN A 161 -13.20 11.42 10.54
N ALA A 162 -12.04 10.93 10.10
CA ALA A 162 -11.72 9.50 10.15
C ALA A 162 -11.72 8.96 11.60
N ILE A 163 -11.16 9.70 12.56
CA ILE A 163 -11.22 9.35 13.98
C ILE A 163 -12.67 9.38 14.50
N CYS A 164 -13.42 10.44 14.17
CA CYS A 164 -14.81 10.62 14.59
C CYS A 164 -15.69 9.44 14.15
N ARG A 165 -15.60 9.05 12.87
CA ARG A 165 -16.32 7.90 12.33
C ARG A 165 -15.98 6.60 13.07
N ARG A 166 -14.70 6.34 13.30
CA ARG A 166 -14.29 5.11 14.00
C ARG A 166 -14.71 5.06 15.46
N ILE A 167 -14.73 6.19 16.17
CA ILE A 167 -15.26 6.24 17.53
C ILE A 167 -16.78 6.01 17.51
N ASN A 168 -17.51 6.63 16.58
CA ASN A 168 -18.96 6.43 16.46
C ASN A 168 -19.34 4.99 16.09
N ALA A 169 -18.51 4.32 15.28
CA ALA A 169 -18.68 2.93 14.90
C ALA A 169 -18.30 1.91 16.00
N ALA A 170 -17.71 2.37 17.11
CA ALA A 170 -17.26 1.52 18.22
C ALA A 170 -17.96 1.94 19.54
N PRO A 171 -19.20 1.48 19.79
CA PRO A 171 -19.99 1.88 20.96
C PRO A 171 -19.27 1.68 22.30
N GLU A 172 -18.46 0.63 22.43
CA GLU A 172 -17.64 0.32 23.58
C GLU A 172 -16.55 1.36 23.85
N VAL A 173 -16.01 2.00 22.81
CA VAL A 173 -15.01 3.08 22.91
C VAL A 173 -15.68 4.44 23.07
N ARG A 174 -16.82 4.66 22.40
CA ARG A 174 -17.61 5.88 22.52
C ARG A 174 -18.17 6.05 23.94
N GLY A 175 -18.58 4.96 24.58
CA GLY A 175 -19.18 4.99 25.91
C GLY A 175 -20.41 5.89 25.95
N SER A 176 -20.46 6.83 26.90
CA SER A 176 -21.57 7.77 27.06
C SER A 176 -21.37 9.10 26.30
N MET A 177 -20.32 9.23 25.48
CA MET A 177 -20.02 10.50 24.81
C MET A 177 -21.09 10.87 23.79
N ASP A 178 -21.55 12.12 23.86
CA ASP A 178 -22.41 12.70 22.83
C ASP A 178 -21.64 13.00 21.54
N GLY A 179 -22.36 13.32 20.46
CA GLY A 179 -21.72 13.58 19.16
C GLY A 179 -20.74 14.75 19.19
N THR A 180 -21.02 15.80 19.97
CA THR A 180 -20.15 16.98 20.08
C THR A 180 -18.87 16.62 20.85
N GLU A 181 -18.98 15.84 21.92
CA GLU A 181 -17.84 15.35 22.69
C GLU A 181 -16.92 14.48 21.83
N VAL A 182 -17.48 13.59 21.01
CA VAL A 182 -16.71 12.77 20.06
C VAL A 182 -16.00 13.65 19.02
N GLN A 183 -16.68 14.67 18.49
CA GLN A 183 -16.08 15.61 17.53
C GLN A 183 -14.88 16.35 18.15
N GLU A 184 -15.05 16.95 19.33
CA GLU A 184 -13.98 17.68 20.01
C GLU A 184 -12.82 16.76 20.42
N LEU A 185 -13.13 15.54 20.88
CA LEU A 185 -12.12 14.52 21.16
C LEU A 185 -11.31 14.19 19.89
N SER A 186 -11.99 13.97 18.77
CA SER A 186 -11.36 13.63 17.49
C SER A 186 -10.46 14.75 16.97
N ILE A 187 -10.86 16.02 17.14
CA ILE A 187 -10.02 17.18 16.84
C ILE A 187 -8.75 17.17 17.71
N ARG A 188 -8.88 16.98 19.03
CA ARG A 188 -7.73 16.94 19.95
C ARG A 188 -6.75 15.81 19.64
N LEU A 189 -7.27 14.62 19.34
CA LEU A 189 -6.47 13.45 18.93
C LEU A 189 -5.72 13.73 17.62
N THR A 190 -6.37 14.42 16.67
CA THR A 190 -5.75 14.83 15.41
C THR A 190 -4.64 15.85 15.62
N ASP A 191 -4.85 16.86 16.45
CA ASP A 191 -3.81 17.85 16.77
C ASP A 191 -2.59 17.19 17.42
N ALA A 192 -2.81 16.21 18.29
CA ALA A 192 -1.73 15.42 18.89
C ALA A 192 -0.99 14.58 17.83
N ALA A 193 -1.71 13.94 16.91
CA ALA A 193 -1.13 13.19 15.79
C ALA A 193 -0.29 14.09 14.88
N VAL A 194 -0.80 15.25 14.47
CA VAL A 194 -0.06 16.24 13.66
C VAL A 194 1.21 16.69 14.38
N SER A 195 1.15 16.95 15.68
CA SER A 195 2.33 17.31 16.50
C SER A 195 3.41 16.23 16.48
N ILE A 196 3.03 14.94 16.48
CA ILE A 196 3.95 13.81 16.35
C ILE A 196 4.57 13.78 14.96
N LEU A 197 3.74 13.85 13.92
CA LEU A 197 4.16 13.75 12.53
C LEU A 197 5.11 14.89 12.16
N ARG A 198 4.82 16.14 12.53
CA ARG A 198 5.69 17.30 12.29
C ARG A 198 7.09 17.16 12.89
N ARG A 199 7.23 16.40 13.98
CA ARG A 199 8.52 16.17 14.65
C ARG A 199 9.32 15.03 14.01
N LYS A 200 8.73 14.24 13.12
CA LYS A 200 9.45 13.15 12.46
C LYS A 200 10.47 13.68 11.44
N PRO A 201 11.68 13.11 11.38
CA PRO A 201 12.64 13.37 10.32
C PRO A 201 12.06 13.01 8.94
N VAL A 202 12.42 13.78 7.91
CA VAL A 202 12.00 13.53 6.51
C VAL A 202 12.44 12.14 6.02
N HIS A 203 13.62 11.68 6.47
CA HIS A 203 14.20 10.38 6.09
C HIS A 203 13.63 9.18 6.88
N THR A 204 12.57 9.37 7.66
CA THR A 204 11.96 8.26 8.42
C THR A 204 11.29 7.29 7.44
N GLN A 205 11.70 6.02 7.47
CA GLN A 205 11.10 4.99 6.61
C GLN A 205 9.61 4.80 6.91
N ARG A 206 9.20 4.87 8.18
CA ARG A 206 7.80 4.72 8.61
C ARG A 206 7.22 6.00 9.20
N TYR A 207 6.38 6.67 8.41
CA TYR A 207 5.62 7.84 8.85
C TYR A 207 4.32 7.38 9.54
N GLN A 208 4.46 6.85 10.76
CA GLN A 208 3.34 6.28 11.53
C GLN A 208 3.23 6.91 12.92
N VAL A 209 2.01 7.08 13.40
CA VAL A 209 1.71 7.46 14.80
C VAL A 209 1.61 6.20 15.65
N THR A 210 2.02 6.29 16.92
CA THR A 210 1.92 5.19 17.88
C THR A 210 1.13 5.63 19.11
N VAL A 211 0.53 4.68 19.83
CA VAL A 211 -0.21 4.94 21.08
C VAL A 211 0.71 5.62 22.11
N SER A 212 1.93 5.12 22.24
CA SER A 212 2.96 5.71 23.12
C SER A 212 3.32 7.15 22.71
N GLY A 213 3.28 7.45 21.41
CA GLY A 213 3.48 8.79 20.88
C GLY A 213 2.36 9.73 21.29
N LEU A 214 1.10 9.32 21.10
CA LEU A 214 -0.07 10.11 21.50
C LEU A 214 -0.09 10.34 23.01
N ARG A 215 0.11 9.29 23.82
CA ARG A 215 0.17 9.40 25.28
C ARG A 215 1.22 10.43 25.72
N LYS A 216 2.43 10.36 25.16
CA LYS A 216 3.50 11.32 25.44
C LYS A 216 3.14 12.77 25.06
N VAL A 217 2.31 12.99 24.04
CA VAL A 217 1.83 14.33 23.69
C VAL A 217 0.79 14.81 24.70
N PHE A 218 -0.17 13.98 25.07
CA PHE A 218 -1.18 14.32 26.08
C PHE A 218 -0.57 14.58 27.46
N ASP A 219 0.39 13.76 27.89
CA ASP A 219 1.14 13.96 29.14
C ASP A 219 1.82 15.34 29.15
N LYS A 220 2.40 15.75 28.01
CA LYS A 220 3.02 17.08 27.86
C LYS A 220 2.02 18.22 27.84
N MET A 221 0.77 17.96 27.44
CA MET A 221 -0.32 18.93 27.45
C MET A 221 -1.01 19.02 28.81
N GLY A 222 -0.60 18.22 29.80
CA GLY A 222 -1.22 18.16 31.12
C GLY A 222 -2.65 17.61 31.10
N GLN A 223 -3.03 16.88 30.04
CA GLN A 223 -4.33 16.21 29.96
C GLN A 223 -4.26 14.86 30.66
N GLN A 224 -5.38 14.43 31.24
CA GLN A 224 -5.48 13.06 31.70
C GLN A 224 -5.35 12.10 30.51
N PRO A 225 -4.64 10.96 30.67
CA PRO A 225 -4.52 9.98 29.61
C PRO A 225 -5.91 9.42 29.30
N TYR A 226 -6.32 9.53 28.03
CA TYR A 226 -7.50 8.81 27.53
C TYR A 226 -7.29 7.29 27.65
N ASP A 227 -8.40 6.56 27.69
CA ASP A 227 -8.37 5.09 27.68
C ASP A 227 -7.56 4.57 26.50
N ALA A 228 -6.88 3.43 26.72
CA ALA A 228 -6.00 2.84 25.72
C ALA A 228 -6.75 2.57 24.41
N ASP A 229 -8.01 2.15 24.50
CA ASP A 229 -8.87 1.82 23.36
C ASP A 229 -9.17 3.05 22.49
N ILE A 230 -9.43 4.21 23.11
CA ILE A 230 -9.61 5.50 22.39
C ILE A 230 -8.32 5.86 21.63
N LEU A 231 -7.16 5.70 22.27
CA LEU A 231 -5.88 5.99 21.63
C LEU A 231 -5.55 5.02 20.50
N GLU A 232 -5.91 3.74 20.64
CA GLU A 232 -5.74 2.72 19.62
C GLU A 232 -6.62 2.99 18.39
N VAL A 233 -7.89 3.35 18.60
CA VAL A 233 -8.79 3.79 17.53
C VAL A 233 -8.19 4.98 16.77
N ALA A 234 -7.71 5.99 17.50
CA ALA A 234 -7.10 7.17 16.90
C ALA A 234 -5.85 6.85 16.08
N VAL A 235 -4.95 6.03 16.63
CA VAL A 235 -3.73 5.59 15.94
C VAL A 235 -4.06 4.81 14.68
N SER A 236 -5.03 3.90 14.78
CA SER A 236 -5.47 3.08 13.66
C SER A 236 -6.06 3.96 12.55
N ALA A 237 -6.93 4.92 12.88
CA ALA A 237 -7.50 5.86 11.92
C ALA A 237 -6.40 6.66 11.19
N VAL A 238 -5.52 7.33 11.95
CA VAL A 238 -4.45 8.17 11.39
C VAL A 238 -3.53 7.37 10.47
N ASN A 239 -3.12 6.17 10.89
CA ASN A 239 -2.20 5.35 10.10
C ASN A 239 -2.85 4.74 8.86
N THR A 240 -4.17 4.45 8.90
CA THR A 240 -4.92 4.05 7.71
C THR A 240 -4.99 5.18 6.70
N GLU A 241 -5.35 6.39 7.12
CA GLU A 241 -5.42 7.56 6.22
C GLU A 241 -4.05 7.86 5.59
N LEU A 242 -2.97 7.82 6.38
CA LEU A 242 -1.60 7.98 5.88
C LEU A 242 -1.16 6.89 4.89
N MET A 243 -1.78 5.70 4.93
CA MET A 243 -1.44 4.58 4.04
C MET A 243 -2.26 4.60 2.75
N LEU A 244 -3.51 5.05 2.81
CA LEU A 244 -4.44 5.04 1.68
C LEU A 244 -4.37 6.32 0.86
N ASP A 245 -4.16 7.47 1.50
CA ASP A 245 -4.14 8.77 0.84
C ASP A 245 -2.69 9.23 0.58
N MET A 246 -2.27 9.10 -0.68
CA MET A 246 -0.95 9.54 -1.14
C MET A 246 -0.73 11.04 -0.94
N GLU A 247 -1.78 11.86 -0.95
CA GLU A 247 -1.70 13.30 -0.73
C GLU A 247 -1.43 13.60 0.76
N LEU A 248 -2.08 12.89 1.68
CA LEU A 248 -1.80 13.02 3.12
C LEU A 248 -0.39 12.56 3.48
N GLU A 249 0.08 11.45 2.88
CA GLU A 249 1.46 11.02 3.06
C GLU A 249 2.44 12.08 2.53
N ASP A 250 2.18 12.64 1.34
CA ASP A 250 3.00 13.70 0.74
C ASP A 250 3.04 14.95 1.63
N ILE A 251 1.89 15.43 2.12
CA ILE A 251 1.81 16.57 3.04
C ILE A 251 2.68 16.33 4.27
N ALA A 252 2.54 15.15 4.87
CA ALA A 252 3.24 14.80 6.10
C ALA A 252 4.76 14.64 5.88
N ARG A 253 5.15 13.86 4.87
CA ARG A 253 6.55 13.51 4.57
C ARG A 253 7.33 14.68 4.00
N ASN A 254 6.76 15.42 3.05
CA ASN A 254 7.39 16.54 2.36
C ASN A 254 7.17 17.89 3.06
N ARG A 255 6.58 17.87 4.26
CA ARG A 255 6.36 19.05 5.12
C ARG A 255 5.59 20.17 4.43
N ARG A 256 4.62 19.82 3.57
CA ARG A 256 3.74 20.78 2.87
C ARG A 256 2.60 21.30 3.76
N TRP A 257 2.85 21.34 5.07
CA TRP A 257 1.88 21.77 6.09
C TRP A 257 1.31 23.16 5.80
N SER A 258 2.16 24.10 5.35
CA SER A 258 1.76 25.48 5.04
C SER A 258 1.49 25.73 3.55
N THR A 259 1.65 24.73 2.69
CA THR A 259 1.45 24.90 1.25
C THR A 259 -0.04 24.98 0.95
N ARG A 260 -0.43 25.95 0.11
CA ARG A 260 -1.79 26.02 -0.43
C ARG A 260 -1.95 24.96 -1.50
N LEU A 261 -3.04 24.23 -1.47
CA LEU A 261 -3.30 23.12 -2.41
C LEU A 261 -3.95 23.58 -3.72
N MET A 262 -4.14 24.89 -3.92
CA MET A 262 -4.69 25.49 -5.15
C MET A 262 -3.65 26.18 -6.05
N GLU A 263 -2.35 25.96 -5.82
CA GLU A 263 -1.23 26.46 -6.65
C GLU A 263 -0.40 25.31 -7.22
#